data_AF-A0A1C7E573-F1
#
_entry.id   AF-A0A1C7E573-F1
#
_cell.length_a   1.000
_cell.length_b   1.000
_cell.length_c   1.000
_cell.angle_alpha   90.00
_cell.angle_beta   90.00
_cell.angle_gamma   90.00
#
_symmetry.space_group_name_H-M   'P 1'
#
loop_
_entity.id
_entity.type
_entity.pdbx_description
1 polymer ?
#
loop_
_entity_poly.entity_id
_entity_poly.type
_entity_poly.pdbx_seq_one_letter_code
_entity_poly.pdbx_strand_id
1 'polypeptide(L)'
;MNVNTDTARYEAIVDELLETFYRRRIEKINTLKLKQALARKNPYLYKATGYEDASSIIKEILSAYMSSSDEGIFGDAFFEVLAERVSGGEVSAAEGVDVTRQVESIYEAIAVKSGTSVFNASSRKKQIENFGSLRSRLAKRQLVFEPIIGYGYGRKQSIDKNGVRELAGQVFWERMTGDPEFYIKIIHLIGDKPQKHLPVYKSAFDAAVNRFTGEFINDFCNKDGTINWEKLVAFNSGKPCKKIVTNLSPSKTLARDENFQIEVVAVLADEEEEVVTGTDIVSYEIPVEYEDILLISDNGIVRFAAEVEEGTIAKVLISCYGKSVTRTFKLKKERKKQVRVVEPL
;
A
#
# COMPACT_ATOMS: atom_id res chain seq x y z
N MET A 1 -27.33 -31.18 3.05
CA MET A 1 -25.95 -30.85 2.60
C MET A 1 -24.99 -31.49 3.59
N ASN A 2 -23.89 -32.06 3.10
CA ASN A 2 -23.00 -32.90 3.92
C ASN A 2 -22.08 -31.99 4.74
N VAL A 3 -22.27 -31.95 6.07
CA VAL A 3 -21.55 -31.08 7.02
C VAL A 3 -20.02 -31.22 6.91
N ASN A 4 -19.54 -32.39 6.49
CA ASN A 4 -18.12 -32.70 6.36
C ASN A 4 -17.45 -32.05 5.13
N THR A 5 -18.18 -31.87 4.03
CA THR A 5 -17.65 -31.23 2.80
C THR A 5 -17.54 -29.72 2.92
N ASP A 6 -18.44 -29.08 3.66
CA ASP A 6 -18.40 -27.61 3.84
C ASP A 6 -17.25 -27.18 4.77
N THR A 7 -16.93 -28.01 5.78
CA THR A 7 -15.84 -27.72 6.72
C THR A 7 -14.48 -27.75 6.03
N ALA A 8 -14.19 -28.78 5.24
CA ALA A 8 -12.94 -28.89 4.49
C ALA A 8 -12.78 -27.75 3.46
N ARG A 9 -13.88 -27.35 2.81
CA ARG A 9 -13.89 -26.20 1.91
C ARG A 9 -13.53 -24.90 2.65
N TYR A 10 -14.17 -24.62 3.79
CA TYR A 10 -13.89 -23.40 4.55
C TYR A 10 -12.48 -23.38 5.13
N GLU A 11 -11.95 -24.53 5.52
CA GLU A 11 -10.55 -24.64 5.95
C GLU A 11 -9.58 -24.24 4.83
N ALA A 12 -9.74 -24.82 3.62
CA ALA A 12 -8.90 -24.47 2.47
C ALA A 12 -9.00 -22.98 2.09
N ILE A 13 -10.19 -22.39 2.18
CA ILE A 13 -10.38 -20.94 1.97
C ILE A 13 -9.58 -20.17 3.02
N VAL A 14 -9.77 -20.44 4.32
CA VAL A 14 -9.08 -19.71 5.38
C VAL A 14 -7.56 -19.85 5.29
N ASP A 15 -7.05 -21.01 4.89
CA ASP A 15 -5.62 -21.22 4.61
C ASP A 15 -5.09 -20.27 3.52
N GLU A 16 -5.75 -20.22 2.37
CA GLU A 16 -5.38 -19.34 1.24
C GLU A 16 -5.39 -17.85 1.64
N LEU A 17 -6.39 -17.45 2.42
CA LEU A 17 -6.54 -16.08 2.90
C LEU A 17 -5.44 -15.70 3.90
N LEU A 18 -5.10 -16.60 4.82
CA LEU A 18 -4.00 -16.37 5.77
C LEU A 18 -2.65 -16.32 5.06
N GLU A 19 -2.38 -17.20 4.09
CA GLU A 19 -1.17 -17.14 3.29
C GLU A 19 -1.03 -15.79 2.57
N THR A 20 -2.12 -15.32 1.94
CA THR A 20 -2.15 -14.02 1.27
C THR A 20 -1.95 -12.86 2.24
N PHE A 21 -2.59 -12.91 3.42
CA PHE A 21 -2.41 -11.92 4.48
C PHE A 21 -0.94 -11.82 4.90
N TYR A 22 -0.30 -12.94 5.26
CA TYR A 22 1.09 -12.95 5.70
C TYR A 22 2.07 -12.53 4.61
N ARG A 23 1.85 -12.94 3.35
CA ARG A 23 2.65 -12.47 2.20
C ARG A 23 2.60 -10.94 2.09
N ARG A 24 1.41 -10.34 2.12
CA ARG A 24 1.23 -8.88 2.04
C ARG A 24 1.85 -8.16 3.25
N ARG A 25 1.79 -8.73 4.46
CA ARG A 25 2.47 -8.18 5.65
C ARG A 25 3.98 -8.11 5.48
N ILE A 26 4.58 -9.20 4.99
CA ILE A 26 6.03 -9.29 4.76
C ILE A 26 6.46 -8.31 3.66
N GLU A 27 5.72 -8.23 2.57
CA GLU A 27 5.98 -7.26 1.50
C GLU A 27 5.92 -5.82 2.03
N LYS A 28 4.93 -5.50 2.87
CA LYS A 28 4.76 -4.18 3.45
C LYS A 28 5.94 -3.74 4.32
N ILE A 29 6.49 -4.65 5.13
CA ILE A 29 7.63 -4.33 6.00
C ILE A 29 8.96 -4.27 5.24
N ASN A 30 9.10 -5.07 4.18
CA ASN A 30 10.30 -5.09 3.33
C ASN A 30 10.42 -3.84 2.46
N THR A 31 9.30 -3.31 1.98
CA THR A 31 9.26 -2.13 1.10
C THR A 31 9.22 -0.81 1.87
N LEU A 32 8.98 -0.84 3.19
CA LEU A 32 8.94 0.34 4.04
C LEU A 32 10.30 1.05 4.09
N LYS A 33 10.26 2.38 4.10
CA LYS A 33 11.45 3.25 4.28
C LYS A 33 11.37 3.99 5.62
N LEU A 34 12.49 4.11 6.33
CA LEU A 34 12.55 4.71 7.67
C LEU A 34 11.99 6.14 7.68
N LYS A 35 12.47 7.00 6.77
CA LYS A 35 12.07 8.41 6.73
C LYS A 35 10.58 8.60 6.46
N GLN A 36 9.98 7.73 5.64
CA GLN A 36 8.53 7.74 5.41
C GLN A 36 7.76 7.36 6.69
N ALA A 37 8.27 6.39 7.46
CA ALA A 37 7.69 5.99 8.73
C ALA A 37 7.82 7.10 9.78
N LEU A 38 8.98 7.75 9.88
CA LEU A 38 9.27 8.84 10.82
C LEU A 38 8.51 10.13 10.53
N ALA A 39 8.28 10.48 9.26
CA ALA A 39 7.63 11.73 8.86
C ALA A 39 6.21 11.90 9.43
N ARG A 40 5.54 10.80 9.82
CA ARG A 40 4.18 10.82 10.39
C ARG A 40 4.16 10.68 11.91
N LYS A 41 5.31 10.69 12.56
CA LYS A 41 5.43 10.51 14.01
C LYS A 41 5.65 11.83 14.72
N ASN A 42 5.50 11.81 16.04
CA ASN A 42 5.68 12.97 16.88
C ASN A 42 7.00 12.85 17.66
N PRO A 43 8.12 13.43 17.17
CA PRO A 43 9.40 13.36 17.86
C PRO A 43 9.37 14.02 19.25
N TYR A 44 8.53 15.04 19.44
CA TYR A 44 8.36 15.67 20.75
C TYR A 44 7.72 14.71 21.76
N LEU A 45 6.76 13.89 21.33
CA LEU A 45 6.15 12.89 22.20
C LEU A 45 7.18 11.84 22.62
N TYR A 46 8.00 11.35 21.69
CA TYR A 46 9.08 10.40 22.04
C TYR A 46 10.05 10.97 23.07
N LYS A 47 10.45 12.24 22.91
CA LYS A 47 11.30 12.90 23.91
C LYS A 47 10.57 13.06 25.25
N ALA A 48 9.31 13.49 25.22
CA ALA A 48 8.52 13.71 26.42
C ALA A 48 8.23 12.41 27.20
N THR A 49 8.12 11.28 26.51
CA THR A 49 7.93 9.96 27.13
C THR A 49 9.24 9.26 27.50
N GLY A 50 10.38 9.93 27.35
CA GLY A 50 11.67 9.45 27.86
C GLY A 50 12.37 8.39 26.99
N TYR A 51 12.09 8.34 25.69
CA TYR A 51 12.91 7.53 24.80
C TYR A 51 14.33 8.10 24.74
N GLU A 52 15.34 7.25 24.93
CA GLU A 52 16.76 7.63 24.80
C GLU A 52 17.54 6.63 23.94
N ASP A 53 16.92 5.53 23.51
CA ASP A 53 17.55 4.53 22.65
C ASP A 53 16.85 4.40 21.29
N ALA A 54 17.66 4.36 20.22
CA ALA A 54 17.16 4.28 18.84
C ALA A 54 16.32 3.02 18.60
N SER A 55 16.73 1.88 19.16
CA SER A 55 16.10 0.59 18.88
C SER A 55 14.65 0.52 19.38
N SER A 56 14.34 1.12 20.52
CA SER A 56 13.00 1.16 21.09
C SER A 56 12.09 2.08 20.29
N ILE A 57 12.58 3.26 19.88
CA ILE A 57 11.83 4.16 18.98
C ILE A 57 11.48 3.41 17.69
N ILE A 58 12.46 2.75 17.06
CA ILE A 58 12.23 2.01 15.82
C ILE A 58 11.24 0.87 15.99
N LYS A 59 11.36 0.06 17.06
CA LYS A 59 10.42 -1.02 17.35
C LYS A 59 9.00 -0.51 17.56
N GLU A 60 8.82 0.60 18.28
CA GLU A 60 7.49 1.19 18.48
C GLU A 60 6.91 1.69 17.16
N ILE A 61 7.71 2.40 16.36
CA ILE A 61 7.29 2.91 15.05
C ILE A 61 6.84 1.78 14.13
N LEU A 62 7.66 0.73 14.00
CA LEU A 62 7.36 -0.42 13.16
C LEU A 62 6.12 -1.17 13.67
N SER A 63 5.99 -1.37 14.99
CA SER A 63 4.83 -2.05 15.57
C SER A 63 3.54 -1.26 15.32
N ALA A 64 3.56 0.06 15.54
CA ALA A 64 2.41 0.91 15.29
C ALA A 64 2.05 0.98 13.79
N TYR A 65 3.06 1.05 12.92
CA TYR A 65 2.85 1.03 11.47
C TYR A 65 2.23 -0.29 11.00
N MET A 66 2.78 -1.42 11.45
CA MET A 66 2.27 -2.74 11.10
C MET A 66 0.87 -2.96 11.66
N SER A 67 0.59 -2.53 12.90
CA SER A 67 -0.77 -2.63 13.47
C SER A 67 -1.82 -1.92 12.60
N SER A 68 -1.53 -0.68 12.16
CA SER A 68 -2.44 0.04 11.27
C SER A 68 -2.54 -0.60 9.87
N SER A 69 -1.43 -1.15 9.35
CA SER A 69 -1.43 -1.81 8.05
C SER A 69 -2.15 -3.15 8.08
N ASP A 70 -2.01 -3.91 9.17
CA ASP A 70 -2.60 -5.22 9.35
C ASP A 70 -4.13 -5.13 9.32
N GLU A 71 -4.74 -4.12 9.95
CA GLU A 71 -6.19 -3.87 9.87
C GLU A 71 -6.68 -3.68 8.42
N GLY A 72 -5.93 -2.91 7.62
CA GLY A 72 -6.26 -2.67 6.22
C GLY A 72 -6.09 -3.93 5.37
N ILE A 73 -4.95 -4.61 5.50
CA ILE A 73 -4.65 -5.83 4.75
C ILE A 73 -5.64 -6.94 5.14
N PHE A 74 -5.98 -7.10 6.41
CA PHE A 74 -6.92 -8.13 6.86
C PHE A 74 -8.35 -7.84 6.40
N GLY A 75 -8.76 -6.56 6.34
CA GLY A 75 -10.04 -6.17 5.74
C GLY A 75 -10.18 -6.65 4.29
N ASP A 76 -9.25 -6.23 3.44
CA ASP A 76 -9.19 -6.53 2.00
C ASP A 76 -8.91 -8.03 1.74
N ALA A 77 -7.78 -8.53 2.23
CA ALA A 77 -7.29 -9.87 1.87
C ALA A 77 -7.98 -11.01 2.62
N PHE A 78 -8.70 -10.73 3.72
CA PHE A 78 -9.35 -11.77 4.52
C PHE A 78 -10.87 -11.57 4.56
N PHE A 79 -11.39 -10.48 5.13
CA PHE A 79 -12.83 -10.36 5.35
C PHE A 79 -13.65 -10.21 4.06
N GLU A 80 -13.22 -9.34 3.14
CA GLU A 80 -13.90 -9.12 1.86
C GLU A 80 -13.94 -10.43 1.05
N VAL A 81 -12.77 -11.05 0.82
CA VAL A 81 -12.67 -12.31 0.07
C VAL A 81 -13.37 -13.47 0.77
N LEU A 82 -13.31 -13.57 2.10
CA LEU A 82 -14.05 -14.60 2.83
C LEU A 82 -15.55 -14.48 2.57
N ALA A 83 -16.10 -13.28 2.71
CA ALA A 83 -17.51 -13.02 2.47
C ALA A 83 -17.92 -13.38 1.03
N GLU A 84 -17.12 -13.01 0.02
CA GLU A 84 -17.33 -13.44 -1.37
C GLU A 84 -17.44 -14.97 -1.48
N ARG A 85 -16.45 -15.68 -0.93
CA ARG A 85 -16.32 -17.15 -1.04
C ARG A 85 -17.40 -17.93 -0.30
N VAL A 86 -18.03 -17.35 0.73
CA VAL A 86 -19.00 -18.03 1.60
C VAL A 86 -20.44 -17.56 1.43
N SER A 87 -20.67 -16.47 0.69
CA SER A 87 -21.99 -15.82 0.52
C SER A 87 -23.04 -16.64 -0.23
N GLY A 88 -22.60 -17.59 -1.06
CA GLY A 88 -23.43 -18.20 -2.11
C GLY A 88 -23.88 -17.23 -3.21
N GLY A 89 -23.34 -16.01 -3.24
CA GLY A 89 -23.57 -14.99 -4.26
C GLY A 89 -22.42 -14.89 -5.28
N GLU A 90 -22.43 -13.83 -6.07
CA GLU A 90 -21.43 -13.52 -7.09
C GLU A 90 -20.59 -12.31 -6.66
N VAL A 91 -19.30 -12.33 -7.00
CA VAL A 91 -18.42 -11.16 -6.89
C VAL A 91 -18.95 -10.06 -7.80
N SER A 92 -19.16 -8.87 -7.25
CA SER A 92 -19.81 -7.78 -7.97
C SER A 92 -18.82 -6.97 -8.81
N ALA A 93 -19.21 -6.67 -10.05
CA ALA A 93 -18.49 -5.74 -10.91
C ALA A 93 -18.85 -4.26 -10.67
N ALA A 94 -19.77 -3.98 -9.74
CA ALA A 94 -20.20 -2.62 -9.42
C ALA A 94 -19.27 -1.97 -8.38
N GLU A 95 -18.88 -0.72 -8.62
CA GLU A 95 -18.00 0.02 -7.70
C GLU A 95 -18.60 0.08 -6.28
N GLY A 96 -17.79 -0.25 -5.29
CA GLY A 96 -18.17 -0.22 -3.87
C GLY A 96 -19.18 -1.29 -3.46
N VAL A 97 -19.38 -2.34 -4.26
CA VAL A 97 -20.16 -3.51 -3.89
C VAL A 97 -19.31 -4.73 -4.11
N ASP A 98 -19.10 -5.51 -3.06
CA ASP A 98 -18.17 -6.65 -3.06
C ASP A 98 -18.92 -7.94 -3.44
N VAL A 99 -20.12 -8.14 -2.87
CA VAL A 99 -20.96 -9.32 -3.13
C VAL A 99 -22.35 -8.90 -3.60
N THR A 100 -22.87 -9.60 -4.60
CA THR A 100 -24.27 -9.53 -5.00
C THR A 100 -24.94 -10.90 -4.90
N ARG A 101 -26.16 -10.94 -4.38
CA ARG A 101 -26.93 -12.17 -4.26
C ARG A 101 -28.38 -11.91 -4.62
N GLN A 102 -28.98 -12.79 -5.41
CA GLN A 102 -30.42 -12.76 -5.66
C GLN A 102 -31.08 -13.90 -4.89
N VAL A 103 -31.97 -13.56 -3.97
CA VAL A 103 -32.79 -14.51 -3.21
C VAL A 103 -34.25 -14.21 -3.55
N GLU A 104 -34.89 -15.12 -4.30
CA GLU A 104 -36.24 -14.92 -4.82
C GLU A 104 -36.35 -13.61 -5.64
N SER A 105 -37.13 -12.64 -5.14
CA SER A 105 -37.33 -11.31 -5.74
C SER A 105 -36.43 -10.22 -5.14
N ILE A 106 -35.56 -10.57 -4.19
CA ILE A 106 -34.66 -9.63 -3.51
C ILE A 106 -33.29 -9.69 -4.17
N TYR A 107 -32.77 -8.53 -4.57
CA TYR A 107 -31.41 -8.32 -5.02
C TYR A 107 -30.61 -7.64 -3.91
N GLU A 108 -29.75 -8.42 -3.25
CA GLU A 108 -28.84 -7.92 -2.23
C GLU A 108 -27.57 -7.38 -2.88
N ALA A 109 -27.21 -6.15 -2.53
CA ALA A 109 -25.93 -5.55 -2.86
C ALA A 109 -25.17 -5.30 -1.56
N ILE A 110 -24.09 -6.05 -1.35
CA ILE A 110 -23.37 -6.12 -0.07
C ILE A 110 -22.00 -5.48 -0.23
N ALA A 111 -21.73 -4.45 0.57
CA ALA A 111 -20.39 -3.90 0.77
C ALA A 111 -19.84 -4.41 2.10
N VAL A 112 -18.72 -5.11 2.06
CA VAL A 112 -18.05 -5.73 3.19
C VAL A 112 -16.99 -4.79 3.75
N LYS A 113 -16.92 -4.67 5.07
CA LYS A 113 -15.96 -3.84 5.79
C LYS A 113 -15.46 -4.60 7.00
N SER A 114 -14.27 -4.27 7.50
CA SER A 114 -13.70 -4.97 8.66
C SER A 114 -14.53 -4.72 9.92
N GLY A 115 -14.75 -3.45 10.32
CA GLY A 115 -15.41 -3.08 11.57
C GLY A 115 -16.41 -1.92 11.43
N THR A 116 -17.18 -1.67 12.50
CA THR A 116 -18.32 -0.73 12.49
C THR A 116 -17.95 0.76 12.42
N SER A 117 -16.68 1.10 12.65
CA SER A 117 -16.18 2.49 12.72
C SER A 117 -15.34 2.91 11.51
N VAL A 118 -15.47 2.24 10.37
CA VAL A 118 -14.63 2.48 9.16
C VAL A 118 -15.06 3.67 8.30
N PHE A 119 -16.27 4.20 8.50
CA PHE A 119 -16.81 5.27 7.67
C PHE A 119 -16.59 6.65 8.28
N ASN A 120 -15.95 7.53 7.51
CA ASN A 120 -16.11 8.97 7.67
C ASN A 120 -17.29 9.46 6.81
N ALA A 121 -17.69 10.72 6.97
CA ALA A 121 -18.85 11.27 6.26
C ALA A 121 -18.74 11.17 4.72
N SER A 122 -17.54 11.38 4.18
CA SER A 122 -17.30 11.35 2.73
C SER A 122 -17.35 9.94 2.16
N SER A 123 -16.73 8.95 2.83
CA SER A 123 -16.75 7.55 2.38
C SER A 123 -18.15 6.96 2.48
N ARG A 124 -18.93 7.33 3.51
CA ARG A 124 -20.34 6.93 3.62
C ARG A 124 -21.19 7.50 2.49
N LYS A 125 -21.01 8.78 2.15
CA LYS A 125 -21.73 9.40 1.04
C LYS A 125 -21.44 8.69 -0.29
N LYS A 126 -20.17 8.44 -0.59
CA LYS A 126 -19.76 7.71 -1.80
C LYS A 126 -20.37 6.30 -1.85
N GLN A 127 -20.38 5.59 -0.72
CA GLN A 127 -21.00 4.26 -0.63
C GLN A 127 -22.49 4.28 -0.98
N ILE A 128 -23.24 5.28 -0.49
CA ILE A 128 -24.67 5.44 -0.79
C ILE A 128 -24.89 5.76 -2.28
N GLU A 129 -24.05 6.61 -2.86
CA GLU A 129 -24.09 6.93 -4.30
C GLU A 129 -23.85 5.69 -5.16
N ASN A 130 -22.87 4.87 -4.78
CA ASN A 130 -22.56 3.60 -5.44
C ASN A 130 -23.76 2.64 -5.42
N PHE A 131 -24.40 2.45 -4.25
CA PHE A 131 -25.63 1.67 -4.16
C PHE A 131 -26.77 2.26 -5.01
N GLY A 132 -26.93 3.58 -5.02
CA GLY A 132 -27.94 4.27 -5.83
C GLY A 132 -27.74 4.06 -7.34
N SER A 133 -26.49 4.09 -7.79
CA SER A 133 -26.11 3.81 -9.18
C SER A 133 -26.47 2.37 -9.58
N LEU A 134 -26.12 1.39 -8.74
CA LEU A 134 -26.45 -0.01 -9.00
C LEU A 134 -27.96 -0.26 -9.01
N ARG A 135 -28.70 0.30 -8.03
CA ARG A 135 -30.16 0.23 -7.98
C ARG A 135 -30.81 0.74 -9.27
N SER A 136 -30.32 1.86 -9.79
CA SER A 136 -30.85 2.48 -11.02
C SER A 136 -30.65 1.59 -12.24
N ARG A 137 -29.54 0.86 -12.33
CA ARG A 137 -29.28 -0.13 -13.40
C ARG A 137 -30.24 -1.32 -13.35
N LEU A 138 -30.70 -1.68 -12.16
CA LEU A 138 -31.58 -2.84 -11.93
C LEU A 138 -33.08 -2.50 -11.97
N ALA A 139 -33.46 -1.22 -12.07
CA ALA A 139 -34.85 -0.77 -11.97
C ALA A 139 -35.82 -1.46 -12.93
N LYS A 140 -35.35 -1.85 -14.13
CA LYS A 140 -36.18 -2.54 -15.14
C LYS A 140 -36.46 -4.02 -14.80
N ARG A 141 -35.76 -4.60 -13.83
CA ARG A 141 -35.87 -6.02 -13.45
C ARG A 141 -36.97 -6.30 -12.43
N GLN A 142 -37.65 -5.27 -11.90
CA GLN A 142 -38.70 -5.39 -10.88
C GLN A 142 -38.28 -6.17 -9.62
N LEU A 143 -36.97 -6.17 -9.31
CA LEU A 143 -36.41 -6.77 -8.09
C LEU A 143 -36.44 -5.77 -6.94
N VAL A 144 -36.65 -6.26 -5.73
CA VAL A 144 -36.49 -5.49 -4.49
C VAL A 144 -35.01 -5.32 -4.21
N PHE A 145 -34.50 -4.10 -4.30
CA PHE A 145 -33.08 -3.80 -4.06
C PHE A 145 -32.80 -3.62 -2.56
N GLU A 146 -31.94 -4.46 -1.99
CA GLU A 146 -31.53 -4.41 -0.59
C GLU A 146 -30.03 -4.06 -0.48
N PRO A 147 -29.68 -2.79 -0.20
CA PRO A 147 -28.29 -2.42 0.07
C PRO A 147 -27.89 -2.80 1.49
N ILE A 148 -26.77 -3.50 1.62
CA ILE A 148 -26.25 -4.01 2.88
C ILE A 148 -24.80 -3.56 3.05
N ILE A 149 -24.47 -3.02 4.22
CA ILE A 149 -23.09 -2.90 4.69
C ILE A 149 -22.87 -3.99 5.73
N GLY A 150 -22.00 -4.93 5.39
CA GLY A 150 -21.59 -6.04 6.24
C GLY A 150 -20.27 -5.74 6.96
N TYR A 151 -20.23 -5.97 8.27
CA TYR A 151 -19.04 -5.80 9.09
C TYR A 151 -18.56 -7.16 9.60
N GLY A 152 -17.29 -7.50 9.34
CA GLY A 152 -16.69 -8.77 9.75
C GLY A 152 -16.68 -8.98 11.27
N TYR A 153 -16.58 -7.91 12.05
CA TYR A 153 -16.71 -7.95 13.51
C TYR A 153 -17.54 -6.78 14.07
N GLY A 154 -17.85 -6.88 15.36
CA GLY A 154 -18.68 -5.91 16.09
C GLY A 154 -20.09 -6.42 16.35
N ARG A 155 -20.93 -5.56 16.92
CA ARG A 155 -22.33 -5.87 17.25
C ARG A 155 -23.22 -4.75 16.73
N LYS A 156 -23.84 -4.97 15.58
CA LYS A 156 -24.68 -3.98 14.89
C LYS A 156 -25.74 -4.67 14.04
N GLN A 157 -26.96 -4.19 14.17
CA GLN A 157 -28.08 -4.55 13.32
C GLN A 157 -29.00 -3.33 13.26
N SER A 158 -28.95 -2.58 12.17
CA SER A 158 -29.76 -1.38 12.00
C SER A 158 -30.08 -1.15 10.53
N ILE A 159 -31.05 -0.28 10.27
CA ILE A 159 -31.31 0.27 8.94
C ILE A 159 -31.11 1.78 9.05
N ASP A 160 -30.29 2.34 8.17
CA ASP A 160 -30.03 3.77 8.17
C ASP A 160 -31.15 4.57 7.47
N LYS A 161 -31.07 5.91 7.54
CA LYS A 161 -32.06 6.82 6.94
C LYS A 161 -32.20 6.70 5.41
N ASN A 162 -31.24 6.07 4.73
CA ASN A 162 -31.24 5.84 3.28
C ASN A 162 -31.75 4.45 2.93
N GLY A 163 -32.18 3.65 3.92
CA GLY A 163 -32.62 2.28 3.74
C GLY A 163 -31.47 1.28 3.63
N VAL A 164 -30.24 1.66 3.99
CA VAL A 164 -29.09 0.75 3.98
C VAL A 164 -29.07 -0.06 5.27
N ARG A 165 -29.10 -1.39 5.13
CA ARG A 165 -28.98 -2.30 6.27
C ARG A 165 -27.53 -2.40 6.71
N GLU A 166 -27.28 -2.33 8.00
CA GLU A 166 -25.96 -2.45 8.61
C GLU A 166 -25.94 -3.67 9.52
N LEU A 167 -25.13 -4.68 9.19
CA LEU A 167 -25.04 -5.95 9.89
C LEU A 167 -23.60 -6.20 10.33
N ALA A 168 -23.36 -6.60 11.58
CA ALA A 168 -22.02 -6.90 12.08
C ALA A 168 -21.94 -8.25 12.79
N GLY A 169 -20.76 -8.88 12.71
CA GLY A 169 -20.44 -10.09 13.45
C GLY A 169 -21.40 -11.22 13.12
N GLN A 170 -21.95 -11.88 14.14
CA GLN A 170 -22.83 -13.04 13.99
C GLN A 170 -23.96 -12.82 12.97
N VAL A 171 -24.68 -11.69 13.07
CA VAL A 171 -25.83 -11.41 12.18
C VAL A 171 -25.39 -11.27 10.72
N PHE A 172 -24.22 -10.68 10.49
CA PHE A 172 -23.67 -10.57 9.14
C PHE A 172 -23.26 -11.95 8.60
N TRP A 173 -22.47 -12.70 9.36
CA TRP A 173 -21.97 -14.01 8.93
C TRP A 173 -23.09 -15.02 8.73
N GLU A 174 -24.09 -15.04 9.60
CA GLU A 174 -25.31 -15.84 9.42
C GLU A 174 -26.06 -15.44 8.15
N ARG A 175 -26.16 -14.14 7.84
CA ARG A 175 -26.78 -13.69 6.58
C ARG A 175 -26.02 -14.18 5.34
N MET A 176 -24.69 -14.27 5.43
CA MET A 176 -23.85 -14.74 4.32
C MET A 176 -23.96 -16.25 4.12
N THR A 177 -24.00 -17.04 5.20
CA THR A 177 -23.82 -18.50 5.12
C THR A 177 -25.06 -19.32 5.47
N GLY A 178 -26.06 -18.70 6.11
CA GLY A 178 -27.19 -19.39 6.75
C GLY A 178 -26.84 -20.09 8.07
N ASP A 179 -25.60 -19.94 8.56
CA ASP A 179 -25.09 -20.62 9.75
C ASP A 179 -24.86 -19.63 10.90
N PRO A 180 -25.64 -19.69 11.99
CA PRO A 180 -25.53 -18.77 13.12
C PRO A 180 -24.21 -18.92 13.89
N GLU A 181 -23.51 -20.05 13.74
CA GLU A 181 -22.23 -20.31 14.40
C GLU A 181 -21.04 -19.97 13.50
N PHE A 182 -21.26 -19.50 12.27
CA PHE A 182 -20.18 -19.27 11.31
C PHE A 182 -19.13 -18.28 11.84
N TYR A 183 -19.54 -17.24 12.57
CA TYR A 183 -18.62 -16.27 13.15
C TYR A 183 -17.62 -16.89 14.14
N ILE A 184 -18.02 -17.94 14.89
CA ILE A 184 -17.14 -18.73 15.75
C ILE A 184 -16.31 -19.70 14.91
N LYS A 185 -16.89 -20.29 13.86
CA LYS A 185 -16.14 -21.15 12.94
C LYS A 185 -14.94 -20.43 12.33
N ILE A 186 -15.05 -19.14 12.00
CA ILE A 186 -13.92 -18.35 11.48
C ILE A 186 -12.70 -18.43 12.40
N ILE A 187 -12.87 -18.19 13.71
CA ILE A 187 -11.74 -18.23 14.64
C ILE A 187 -11.20 -19.65 14.86
N HIS A 188 -12.06 -20.67 14.84
CA HIS A 188 -11.63 -22.07 14.89
C HIS A 188 -10.87 -22.51 13.63
N LEU A 189 -11.31 -22.07 12.45
CA LEU A 189 -10.65 -22.35 11.18
C LEU A 189 -9.29 -21.66 11.11
N ILE A 190 -9.14 -20.44 11.66
CA ILE A 190 -7.84 -19.78 11.81
C ILE A 190 -6.91 -20.64 12.70
N GLY A 191 -7.40 -21.09 13.86
CA GLY A 191 -6.69 -22.03 14.71
C GLY A 191 -5.24 -21.65 15.01
N ASP A 192 -4.32 -22.60 14.84
CA ASP A 192 -2.87 -22.43 15.07
C ASP A 192 -2.10 -21.98 13.81
N LYS A 193 -2.77 -21.83 12.67
CA LYS A 193 -2.16 -21.48 11.38
C LYS A 193 -1.28 -20.23 11.46
N PRO A 194 -1.67 -19.14 12.18
CA PRO A 194 -0.78 -17.99 12.41
C PRO A 194 0.61 -18.33 12.96
N GLN A 195 0.74 -19.37 13.80
CA GLN A 195 2.01 -19.79 14.38
C GLN A 195 2.95 -20.39 13.33
N LYS A 196 2.42 -20.93 12.24
CA LYS A 196 3.22 -21.47 11.13
C LYS A 196 3.87 -20.35 10.29
N HIS A 197 3.19 -19.20 10.17
CA HIS A 197 3.71 -18.05 9.44
C HIS A 197 4.58 -17.12 10.32
N LEU A 198 4.42 -17.18 11.64
CA LEU A 198 5.09 -16.30 12.58
C LEU A 198 6.63 -16.30 12.46
N PRO A 199 7.34 -17.43 12.24
CA PRO A 199 8.79 -17.41 12.11
C PRO A 199 9.29 -16.55 10.94
N VAL A 200 8.64 -16.67 9.78
CA VAL A 200 9.02 -15.92 8.57
C VAL A 200 8.71 -14.43 8.76
N TYR A 201 7.52 -14.11 9.27
CA TYR A 201 7.15 -12.72 9.55
C TYR A 201 8.07 -12.09 10.60
N LYS A 202 8.37 -12.80 11.69
CA LYS A 202 9.26 -12.32 12.74
C LYS A 202 10.67 -12.07 12.21
N SER A 203 11.20 -12.96 11.37
CA SER A 203 12.50 -12.75 10.74
C SER A 203 12.53 -11.48 9.88
N ALA A 204 11.48 -11.25 9.07
CA ALA A 204 11.35 -10.01 8.28
C ALA A 204 11.23 -8.76 9.17
N PHE A 205 10.47 -8.85 10.27
CA PHE A 205 10.30 -7.77 11.23
C PHE A 205 11.61 -7.42 11.95
N ASP A 206 12.32 -8.43 12.46
CA ASP A 206 13.60 -8.25 13.15
C ASP A 206 14.67 -7.68 12.20
N ALA A 207 14.70 -8.13 10.94
CA ALA A 207 15.56 -7.56 9.91
C ALA A 207 15.25 -6.09 9.64
N ALA A 208 13.97 -5.71 9.57
CA ALA A 208 13.56 -4.32 9.40
C ALA A 208 13.92 -3.45 10.61
N VAL A 209 13.75 -3.97 11.84
CA VAL A 209 14.19 -3.29 13.07
C VAL A 209 15.68 -3.00 13.02
N ASN A 210 16.50 -3.99 12.67
CA ASN A 210 17.96 -3.83 12.62
C ASN A 210 18.37 -2.82 11.54
N ARG A 211 17.81 -2.93 10.34
CA ARG A 211 18.05 -2.01 9.22
C ARG A 211 17.71 -0.57 9.62
N PHE A 212 16.51 -0.35 10.12
CA PHE A 212 16.05 0.99 10.51
C PHE A 212 16.77 1.54 11.73
N THR A 213 17.21 0.69 12.66
CA THR A 213 18.04 1.13 13.79
C THR A 213 19.39 1.63 13.28
N GLY A 214 20.02 0.91 12.34
CA GLY A 214 21.27 1.35 11.71
C GLY A 214 21.11 2.68 10.97
N GLU A 215 20.08 2.80 10.13
CA GLU A 215 19.74 4.05 9.43
C GLU A 215 19.49 5.19 10.43
N PHE A 216 18.72 4.94 11.50
CA PHE A 216 18.41 5.95 12.50
C PHE A 216 19.64 6.42 13.27
N ILE A 217 20.54 5.50 13.64
CA ILE A 217 21.79 5.86 14.32
C ILE A 217 22.65 6.75 13.42
N ASN A 218 22.79 6.39 12.14
CA ASN A 218 23.58 7.17 11.19
C ASN A 218 23.00 8.58 10.98
N ASP A 219 21.68 8.68 10.90
CA ASP A 219 21.01 9.93 10.56
C ASP A 219 20.69 10.81 11.76
N PHE A 220 20.35 10.24 12.91
CA PHE A 220 19.72 10.97 14.02
C PHE A 220 20.40 10.76 15.37
N CYS A 221 21.57 10.11 15.43
CA CYS A 221 22.37 10.06 16.66
C CYS A 221 23.68 10.86 16.54
N ASN A 222 24.13 11.36 17.68
CA ASN A 222 25.44 11.97 17.85
C ASN A 222 26.53 10.87 17.93
N LYS A 223 27.79 11.27 17.80
CA LYS A 223 28.95 10.35 17.89
C LYS A 223 29.08 9.65 19.25
N ASP A 224 28.52 10.23 20.31
CA ASP A 224 28.49 9.64 21.65
C ASP A 224 27.34 8.64 21.85
N GLY A 225 26.54 8.38 20.81
CA GLY A 225 25.40 7.47 20.82
C GLY A 225 24.09 8.09 21.30
N THR A 226 24.08 9.34 21.76
CA THR A 226 22.85 10.04 22.16
C THR A 226 22.03 10.44 20.94
N ILE A 227 20.71 10.52 21.07
CA ILE A 227 19.83 10.96 19.99
C ILE A 227 19.99 12.47 19.78
N ASN A 228 20.25 12.88 18.54
CA ASN A 228 20.21 14.26 18.10
C ASN A 228 18.75 14.68 17.83
N TRP A 229 18.08 15.06 18.91
CA TRP A 229 16.66 15.47 18.88
C TRP A 229 16.41 16.67 17.99
N GLU A 230 17.33 17.64 17.94
CA GLU A 230 17.20 18.81 17.07
C GLU A 230 17.16 18.41 15.60
N LYS A 231 18.05 17.51 15.18
CA LYS A 231 18.08 16.99 13.80
C LYS A 231 16.83 16.17 13.47
N LEU A 232 16.37 15.34 14.40
CA LEU A 232 15.14 14.55 14.21
C LEU A 232 13.89 15.44 14.08
N VAL A 233 13.79 16.49 14.92
CA VAL A 233 12.72 17.47 14.87
C VAL A 233 12.80 18.31 13.60
N ALA A 234 13.98 18.78 13.21
CA ALA A 234 14.17 19.52 11.96
C ALA A 234 13.74 18.70 10.75
N PHE A 235 14.04 17.40 10.72
CA PHE A 235 13.58 16.50 9.67
C PHE A 235 12.04 16.35 9.66
N ASN A 236 11.42 16.15 10.82
CA ASN A 236 9.99 15.83 10.92
C ASN A 236 9.08 17.07 10.80
N SER A 237 9.50 18.19 11.38
CA SER A 237 8.69 19.40 11.59
C SER A 237 9.30 20.64 10.93
N GLY A 238 10.35 20.47 10.12
CA GLY A 238 10.96 21.54 9.33
C GLY A 238 10.01 22.13 8.30
N LYS A 239 10.45 23.20 7.64
CA LYS A 239 9.67 23.87 6.59
C LYS A 239 9.33 22.85 5.49
N PRO A 240 8.08 22.84 4.99
CA PRO A 240 7.71 21.87 3.98
C PRO A 240 8.41 22.18 2.67
N CYS A 241 8.78 21.12 1.93
CA CYS A 241 9.26 21.25 0.57
C CYS A 241 8.13 21.76 -0.33
N LYS A 242 8.38 22.87 -1.01
CA LYS A 242 7.48 23.48 -2.00
C LYS A 242 7.55 22.73 -3.32
N LYS A 243 8.77 22.48 -3.82
CA LYS A 243 9.03 21.78 -5.09
C LYS A 243 10.41 21.11 -5.08
N ILE A 244 10.56 20.10 -5.92
CA ILE A 244 11.86 19.48 -6.22
C ILE A 244 12.35 20.03 -7.55
N VAL A 245 13.62 20.44 -7.57
CA VAL A 245 14.34 20.83 -8.77
C VAL A 245 15.43 19.80 -9.02
N THR A 246 15.71 19.54 -10.30
CA THR A 246 16.74 18.60 -10.71
C THR A 246 17.66 19.24 -11.74
N ASN A 247 18.92 18.81 -11.84
CA ASN A 247 19.86 19.28 -12.87
C ASN A 247 19.51 18.87 -14.32
N LEU A 248 18.33 18.28 -14.54
CA LEU A 248 17.83 17.88 -15.84
C LEU A 248 16.42 18.44 -16.11
N SER A 249 16.18 18.73 -17.38
CA SER A 249 14.84 19.02 -17.89
C SER A 249 13.94 17.78 -17.82
N PRO A 250 12.62 17.86 -18.09
CA PRO A 250 11.71 16.71 -17.99
C PRO A 250 12.15 15.45 -18.77
N SER A 251 12.99 15.62 -19.81
CA SER A 251 13.62 14.52 -20.53
C SER A 251 15.14 14.73 -20.71
N LYS A 252 15.91 13.64 -20.67
CA LYS A 252 17.34 13.60 -21.01
C LYS A 252 17.63 12.42 -21.95
N THR A 253 18.43 12.66 -22.99
CA THR A 253 18.96 11.58 -23.84
C THR A 253 20.35 11.18 -23.35
N LEU A 254 20.60 9.89 -23.20
CA LEU A 254 21.88 9.31 -22.78
C LEU A 254 22.48 8.48 -23.90
N ALA A 255 23.81 8.50 -24.04
CA ALA A 255 24.52 7.47 -24.80
C ALA A 255 24.50 6.12 -24.07
N ARG A 256 24.79 5.01 -24.77
CA ARG A 256 24.70 3.64 -24.25
C ARG A 256 25.52 3.42 -22.97
N ASP A 257 26.74 3.96 -22.95
CA ASP A 257 27.67 3.80 -21.83
C ASP A 257 27.74 5.07 -20.95
N GLU A 258 26.79 5.99 -21.08
CA GLU A 258 26.77 7.23 -20.31
C GLU A 258 26.14 7.01 -18.93
N ASN A 259 26.94 7.27 -17.88
CA ASN A 259 26.44 7.45 -16.53
C ASN A 259 26.04 8.92 -16.33
N PHE A 260 24.85 9.15 -15.78
CA PHE A 260 24.38 10.50 -15.47
C PHE A 260 24.00 10.62 -13.99
N GLN A 261 24.63 11.55 -13.28
CA GLN A 261 24.27 11.90 -11.91
C GLN A 261 23.05 12.82 -11.92
N ILE A 262 21.93 12.35 -11.38
CA ILE A 262 20.81 13.21 -11.03
C ILE A 262 21.21 14.01 -9.80
N GLU A 263 21.18 15.34 -9.89
CA GLU A 263 21.22 16.20 -8.72
C GLU A 263 19.80 16.63 -8.36
N VAL A 264 19.51 16.63 -7.07
CA VAL A 264 18.19 16.93 -6.52
C VAL A 264 18.33 18.04 -5.49
N VAL A 265 17.56 19.10 -5.71
CA VAL A 265 17.46 20.26 -4.80
C VAL A 265 16.01 20.36 -4.33
N ALA A 266 15.84 20.36 -3.01
CA ALA A 266 14.55 20.66 -2.39
C ALA A 266 14.45 22.19 -2.22
N VAL A 267 13.39 22.78 -2.77
CA VAL A 267 13.07 24.19 -2.52
C VAL A 267 12.01 24.23 -1.45
N LEU A 268 12.34 24.82 -0.30
CA LEU A 268 11.47 24.91 0.87
C LEU A 268 10.43 26.02 0.71
N ALA A 269 9.47 26.08 1.62
CA ALA A 269 8.33 27.00 1.56
C ALA A 269 8.71 28.50 1.57
N ASP A 270 9.87 28.82 2.12
CA ASP A 270 10.46 30.15 2.20
C ASP A 270 11.49 30.42 1.10
N GLU A 271 11.53 29.57 0.07
CA GLU A 271 12.44 29.64 -1.07
C GLU A 271 13.92 29.31 -0.76
N GLU A 272 14.24 28.84 0.45
CA GLU A 272 15.56 28.25 0.72
C GLU A 272 15.77 26.96 -0.09
N GLU A 273 16.98 26.78 -0.61
CA GLU A 273 17.37 25.61 -1.41
C GLU A 273 18.28 24.68 -0.61
N GLU A 274 17.91 23.40 -0.53
CA GLU A 274 18.68 22.35 0.12
C GLU A 274 19.10 21.30 -0.91
N VAL A 275 20.42 21.08 -1.05
CA VAL A 275 20.94 20.01 -1.89
C VAL A 275 20.78 18.69 -1.16
N VAL A 276 19.93 17.82 -1.69
CA VAL A 276 19.53 16.55 -1.05
C VAL A 276 20.01 15.31 -1.82
N THR A 277 20.75 15.50 -2.92
CA THR A 277 21.36 14.43 -3.72
C THR A 277 22.14 13.44 -2.86
N GLY A 278 21.87 12.14 -3.00
CA GLY A 278 22.61 11.08 -2.30
C GLY A 278 22.33 11.00 -0.80
N THR A 279 21.34 11.74 -0.29
CA THR A 279 20.82 11.55 1.06
C THR A 279 19.66 10.59 1.04
N ASP A 280 19.42 9.86 2.14
CA ASP A 280 18.29 8.92 2.21
C ASP A 280 16.91 9.62 2.20
N ILE A 281 16.88 10.96 2.18
CA ILE A 281 15.65 11.75 2.03
C ILE A 281 15.12 11.67 0.60
N VAL A 282 16.02 11.49 -0.37
CA VAL A 282 15.66 11.32 -1.77
C VAL A 282 15.47 9.84 -2.07
N SER A 283 14.33 9.47 -2.62
CA SER A 283 14.14 8.16 -3.22
C SER A 283 14.13 8.28 -4.74
N TYR A 284 14.70 7.25 -5.36
CA TYR A 284 14.66 7.02 -6.79
C TYR A 284 13.92 5.71 -7.05
N GLU A 285 12.79 5.79 -7.75
CA GLU A 285 11.96 4.64 -8.06
C GLU A 285 11.88 4.47 -9.57
N ILE A 286 12.18 3.26 -10.03
CA ILE A 286 11.98 2.84 -11.41
C ILE A 286 10.67 2.04 -11.45
N PRO A 287 9.66 2.47 -12.23
CA PRO A 287 8.49 1.65 -12.48
C PRO A 287 8.88 0.26 -12.98
N VAL A 288 8.16 -0.77 -12.52
CA VAL A 288 8.48 -2.20 -12.77
C VAL A 288 8.72 -2.50 -14.25
N GLU A 289 7.96 -1.86 -15.15
CA GLU A 289 8.11 -2.02 -16.60
C GLU A 289 9.48 -1.54 -17.16
N TYR A 290 10.28 -0.85 -16.34
CA TYR A 290 11.56 -0.29 -16.72
C TYR A 290 12.76 -0.86 -15.93
N GLU A 291 12.55 -1.79 -14.99
CA GLU A 291 13.62 -2.31 -14.12
C GLU A 291 14.74 -3.04 -14.89
N ASP A 292 14.40 -3.72 -15.99
CA ASP A 292 15.37 -4.44 -16.81
C ASP A 292 16.10 -3.54 -17.84
N ILE A 293 15.62 -2.31 -18.05
CA ILE A 293 16.16 -1.41 -19.09
C ILE A 293 16.98 -0.25 -18.53
N LEU A 294 16.68 0.20 -17.31
CA LEU A 294 17.32 1.36 -16.70
C LEU A 294 17.80 0.98 -15.30
N LEU A 295 19.04 1.36 -15.01
CA LEU A 295 19.66 1.12 -13.71
C LEU A 295 19.85 2.47 -13.03
N ILE A 296 19.49 2.53 -11.75
CA ILE A 296 19.72 3.69 -10.88
C ILE A 296 20.36 3.23 -9.58
N SER A 297 21.43 3.91 -9.15
CA SER A 297 22.01 3.71 -7.82
C SER A 297 21.21 4.48 -6.77
N ASP A 298 21.34 4.11 -5.49
CA ASP A 298 20.78 4.89 -4.37
C ASP A 298 21.26 6.35 -4.33
N ASN A 299 22.45 6.63 -4.87
CA ASN A 299 23.00 7.98 -4.98
C ASN A 299 22.51 8.77 -6.20
N GLY A 300 21.63 8.21 -7.04
CA GLY A 300 21.05 8.90 -8.20
C GLY A 300 21.85 8.84 -9.50
N ILE A 301 22.83 7.94 -9.63
CA ILE A 301 23.53 7.67 -10.89
C ILE A 301 22.65 6.79 -11.77
N VAL A 302 22.33 7.26 -12.98
CA VAL A 302 21.47 6.61 -13.96
C VAL A 302 22.26 6.15 -15.17
N ARG A 303 21.97 4.93 -15.65
CA ARG A 303 22.46 4.41 -16.93
C ARG A 303 21.49 3.42 -17.53
N PHE A 304 21.55 3.21 -18.85
CA PHE A 304 20.81 2.11 -19.49
C PHE A 304 21.51 0.77 -19.23
N ALA A 305 20.72 -0.30 -19.19
CA ALA A 305 21.27 -1.66 -19.24
C ALA A 305 21.94 -1.93 -20.60
N ALA A 306 22.86 -2.89 -20.64
CA ALA A 306 23.73 -3.12 -21.80
C ALA A 306 22.94 -3.51 -23.07
N GLU A 307 21.91 -4.34 -22.92
CA GLU A 307 21.16 -4.97 -24.02
C GLU A 307 19.83 -4.26 -24.32
N VAL A 308 19.82 -2.92 -24.29
CA VAL A 308 18.62 -2.13 -24.58
C VAL A 308 18.60 -1.61 -26.01
N GLU A 309 17.44 -1.69 -26.67
CA GLU A 309 17.25 -1.17 -28.03
C GLU A 309 17.39 0.36 -28.08
N GLU A 310 17.97 0.87 -29.16
CA GLU A 310 18.15 2.31 -29.34
C GLU A 310 16.82 3.06 -29.48
N GLY A 311 16.74 4.22 -28.85
CA GLY A 311 15.52 5.01 -28.81
C GLY A 311 14.53 4.57 -27.73
N THR A 312 14.83 3.52 -26.97
CA THR A 312 14.07 3.11 -25.78
C THR A 312 13.93 4.28 -24.81
N ILE A 313 12.76 4.35 -24.17
CA ILE A 313 12.41 5.38 -23.21
C ILE A 313 12.12 4.71 -21.87
N ALA A 314 12.74 5.21 -20.81
CA ALA A 314 12.52 4.79 -19.43
C ALA A 314 12.20 6.01 -18.57
N LYS A 315 11.55 5.79 -17.42
CA LYS A 315 11.24 6.86 -16.47
C LYS A 315 11.81 6.55 -15.09
N VAL A 316 12.14 7.61 -14.37
CA VAL A 316 12.50 7.58 -12.95
C VAL A 316 11.56 8.52 -12.21
N LEU A 317 10.95 8.03 -11.15
CA LEU A 317 10.23 8.85 -10.17
C LEU A 317 11.21 9.23 -9.06
N ILE A 318 11.41 10.53 -8.88
CA ILE A 318 12.29 11.10 -7.86
C ILE A 318 11.41 11.72 -6.79
N SER A 319 11.57 11.33 -5.53
CA SER A 319 10.74 11.85 -4.43
C SER A 319 11.58 12.32 -3.25
N CYS A 320 11.14 13.39 -2.58
CA CYS A 320 11.80 13.98 -1.41
C CYS A 320 10.79 14.84 -0.65
N TYR A 321 10.78 14.80 0.69
CA TYR A 321 9.90 15.61 1.54
C TYR A 321 8.41 15.61 1.11
N GLY A 322 7.89 14.47 0.66
CA GLY A 322 6.50 14.34 0.21
C GLY A 322 6.17 15.01 -1.13
N LYS A 323 7.19 15.49 -1.85
CA LYS A 323 7.08 15.91 -3.25
C LYS A 323 7.68 14.84 -4.15
N SER A 324 7.20 14.78 -5.39
CA SER A 324 7.72 13.86 -6.38
C SER A 324 7.77 14.53 -7.74
N VAL A 325 8.74 14.10 -8.56
CA VAL A 325 8.89 14.54 -9.93
C VAL A 325 9.36 13.39 -10.80
N THR A 326 8.75 13.23 -11.97
CA THR A 326 9.15 12.20 -12.94
C THR A 326 10.14 12.78 -13.95
N ARG A 327 11.17 12.00 -14.28
CA ARG A 327 12.14 12.30 -15.33
C ARG A 327 12.22 11.17 -16.33
N THR A 328 12.31 11.55 -17.60
CA THR A 328 12.32 10.60 -18.72
C THR A 328 13.72 10.50 -19.30
N PHE A 329 14.26 9.29 -19.38
CA PHE A 329 15.53 8.99 -20.01
C PHE A 329 15.29 8.31 -21.36
N LYS A 330 16.05 8.71 -22.38
CA LYS A 330 15.98 8.13 -23.72
C LYS A 330 17.35 7.64 -24.16
N LEU A 331 17.44 6.40 -24.64
CA LEU A 331 18.67 5.89 -25.22
C LEU A 331 18.89 6.50 -26.61
N LYS A 332 20.05 7.12 -26.82
CA LYS A 332 20.41 7.78 -28.09
C LYS A 332 20.38 6.76 -29.24
N LYS A 333 19.82 7.17 -30.39
CA LYS A 333 19.93 6.42 -31.64
C LYS A 333 21.28 6.71 -32.28
N GLU A 334 22.03 5.68 -32.65
CA GLU A 334 23.21 5.86 -33.48
C GLU A 334 22.77 6.31 -34.88
N ARG A 335 23.38 7.39 -35.37
CA ARG A 335 23.17 7.79 -36.77
C ARG A 335 23.89 6.76 -37.64
N LYS A 336 23.14 5.94 -38.39
CA LYS A 336 23.70 5.17 -39.50
C LYS A 336 24.47 6.14 -40.41
N LYS A 337 25.81 6.01 -40.48
CA LYS A 337 26.63 6.73 -41.46
C LYS A 337 26.13 6.33 -42.86
N GLN A 338 25.51 7.26 -43.57
CA GLN A 338 25.34 7.11 -45.02
C GLN A 338 26.74 7.13 -45.63
N VAL A 339 27.24 5.96 -46.02
CA VAL A 339 28.39 5.86 -46.90
C VAL A 339 27.95 6.44 -48.25
N ARG A 340 28.34 7.68 -48.55
CA ARG A 340 28.30 8.17 -49.93
C ARG A 340 29.30 7.34 -50.72
N VAL A 341 28.80 6.38 -51.48
CA VAL A 341 29.57 5.75 -52.56
C VAL A 341 29.82 6.85 -53.58
N VAL A 342 31.06 7.32 -53.66
CA VAL A 342 31.51 8.16 -54.77
C VAL A 342 31.90 7.18 -55.87
N GLU A 343 31.10 7.10 -56.93
CA GLU A 343 31.46 6.35 -58.14
C GLU A 343 32.64 7.07 -58.83
N PRO A 344 33.72 6.36 -59.21
CA PRO A 344 34.78 6.94 -60.00
C PRO A 344 34.34 7.08 -61.46
N LEU A 345 34.75 8.21 -62.07
CA LEU A 345 34.59 8.55 -63.49
C LEU A 345 35.34 7.60 -64.42
#